data_AF-A0AAD9H6W8-F1
#
_entry.id   AF-A0AAD9H6W8-F1
#
_cell.length_a   1.000
_cell.length_b   1.000
_cell.length_c   1.000
_cell.angle_alpha   90.00
_cell.angle_beta   90.00
_cell.angle_gamma   90.00
#
_symmetry.space_group_name_H-M   'P 1'
#
loop_
_entity.id
_entity.type
_entity.pdbx_description
1 polymer ?
#
loop_
_entity_poly.entity_id
_entity_poly.type
_entity_poly.pdbx_seq_one_letter_code
_entity_poly.pdbx_strand_id
1 'polypeptide(L)'
;MGANYMELQPGTQVPPKMLRNYHAKGFSKRKKSRMLALARRRTWILPLILTVAVFSLYAVNPTGSNPARHFIFPSYEQEDAGGGTARYGKGPWDIAFVCFYTVLLTFTREFCMHEILRPLARAWGIESRAKRTRFAENMYTVLYVAPVAVWGMLVMSRTPVWYFDTRGMYAGFPHRTHDAGFKCYYLLQAAFWAQQVVVMALGLEERRKDFRELAAHHVVTVALVALSYRFHFAYMGVAVYVTHDVSDLFLSVSKSLNYLGSRYQGVSFGLCIAVWVYTRHYVNLRILYSALPGAEFSTVGPYELDWDAEQYKCPLSNAISFGLLAALQALNLFWLYCLLRSAYKFVFLGIAKDDRSEDEETVAAPPPVRDVRGEGSKTAMDMSAQDADEFEIEKNPSSRVTGKEALHMQTPGQGLKRREISK
;
A
#
# COMPACT_ATOMS: atom_id res chain seq x y z
N MET A 1 -26.55 -33.49 52.02
CA MET A 1 -27.85 -34.02 51.54
C MET A 1 -28.01 -33.58 50.09
N GLY A 2 -28.13 -34.40 49.05
CA GLY A 2 -28.11 -35.84 48.82
C GLY A 2 -28.19 -35.98 47.30
N ALA A 3 -27.35 -36.81 46.70
CA ALA A 3 -27.38 -37.11 45.27
C ALA A 3 -28.55 -38.07 45.01
N ASN A 4 -29.44 -37.73 44.07
CA ASN A 4 -30.43 -38.68 43.55
C ASN A 4 -29.94 -39.23 42.22
N TYR A 5 -29.50 -40.48 42.27
CA TYR A 5 -29.29 -41.35 41.12
C TYR A 5 -30.66 -41.83 40.62
N MET A 6 -30.93 -41.64 39.32
CA MET A 6 -32.07 -42.28 38.66
C MET A 6 -31.65 -43.69 38.23
N GLU A 7 -32.34 -44.69 38.78
CA GLU A 7 -32.25 -46.11 38.42
C GLU A 7 -32.57 -46.33 36.94
N LEU A 8 -31.71 -47.11 36.27
CA LEU A 8 -31.99 -47.67 34.95
C LEU A 8 -32.69 -49.02 35.13
N GLN A 9 -33.91 -49.16 34.60
CA GLN A 9 -34.59 -50.44 34.54
C GLN A 9 -33.98 -51.36 33.45
N PRO A 10 -33.78 -52.66 33.72
CA PRO A 10 -33.27 -53.61 32.74
C PRO A 10 -34.40 -54.15 31.86
N GLY A 11 -34.35 -53.92 30.54
CA GLY A 11 -35.31 -54.56 29.63
C GLY A 11 -35.45 -53.99 28.22
N THR A 12 -34.88 -52.84 27.89
CA THR A 12 -35.17 -52.21 26.58
C THR A 12 -34.10 -52.53 25.55
N GLN A 13 -34.48 -53.31 24.53
CA GLN A 13 -33.64 -53.64 23.38
C GLN A 13 -33.21 -52.38 22.62
N VAL A 14 -31.91 -52.27 22.35
CA VAL A 14 -31.32 -51.19 21.54
C VAL A 14 -31.48 -51.55 20.06
N PRO A 15 -32.11 -50.71 19.21
CA PRO A 15 -32.27 -51.03 17.78
C PRO A 15 -30.92 -50.93 17.04
N PRO A 16 -30.76 -51.68 15.92
CA PRO A 16 -29.47 -51.85 15.26
C PRO A 16 -28.96 -50.53 14.67
N LYS A 17 -27.69 -50.25 14.94
CA LYS A 17 -26.94 -49.08 14.43
C LYS A 17 -27.10 -48.95 12.91
N MET A 18 -27.76 -47.88 12.46
CA MET A 18 -27.52 -47.35 11.11
C MET A 18 -26.06 -46.87 11.05
N LEU A 19 -25.18 -47.65 10.42
CA LEU A 19 -23.86 -47.22 9.95
C LEU A 19 -24.04 -46.21 8.81
N ARG A 20 -24.56 -45.01 9.13
CA ARG A 20 -24.74 -43.93 8.17
C ARG A 20 -23.49 -43.07 8.14
N ASN A 21 -22.57 -43.40 7.21
CA ASN A 21 -21.59 -42.51 6.56
C ASN A 21 -21.10 -41.28 7.36
N TYR A 22 -20.56 -41.48 8.56
CA TYR A 22 -19.91 -40.39 9.33
C TYR A 22 -18.54 -39.98 8.75
N HIS A 23 -17.86 -40.90 8.04
CA HIS A 23 -16.52 -40.64 7.50
C HIS A 23 -16.49 -39.65 6.33
N ALA A 24 -17.49 -39.67 5.43
CA ALA A 24 -17.50 -38.80 4.25
C ALA A 24 -17.75 -37.32 4.59
N LYS A 25 -18.63 -37.04 5.57
CA LYS A 25 -18.96 -35.65 5.98
C LYS A 25 -17.85 -35.00 6.82
N GLY A 26 -17.14 -35.76 7.64
CA GLY A 26 -16.02 -35.27 8.47
C GLY A 26 -14.78 -34.90 7.64
N PHE A 27 -14.44 -35.71 6.64
CA PHE A 27 -13.28 -35.45 5.77
C PHE A 27 -13.46 -34.20 4.90
N SER A 28 -14.66 -34.00 4.33
CA SER A 28 -14.98 -32.84 3.50
C SER A 28 -14.94 -31.52 4.27
N LYS A 29 -15.51 -31.47 5.50
CA LYS A 29 -15.41 -30.29 6.38
C LYS A 29 -13.97 -30.01 6.81
N ARG A 30 -13.18 -31.04 7.12
CA ARG A 30 -11.76 -30.89 7.53
C ARG A 30 -10.86 -30.43 6.37
N LYS A 31 -11.13 -30.87 5.15
CA LYS A 31 -10.42 -30.43 3.92
C LYS A 31 -10.79 -28.99 3.56
N LYS A 32 -12.08 -28.60 3.63
CA LYS A 32 -12.53 -27.21 3.48
C LYS A 32 -11.91 -26.28 4.54
N SER A 33 -11.89 -26.71 5.80
CA SER A 33 -11.24 -25.98 6.91
C SER A 33 -9.73 -25.79 6.68
N ARG A 34 -9.02 -26.82 6.21
CA ARG A 34 -7.59 -26.73 5.88
C ARG A 34 -7.31 -25.86 4.66
N MET A 35 -8.11 -25.95 3.59
CA MET A 35 -7.99 -25.06 2.43
C MET A 35 -8.26 -23.60 2.79
N LEU A 36 -9.31 -23.33 3.58
CA LEU A 36 -9.61 -21.98 4.07
C LEU A 36 -8.51 -21.47 5.00
N ALA A 37 -7.96 -22.32 5.88
CA ALA A 37 -6.83 -21.96 6.74
C ALA A 37 -5.54 -21.72 5.93
N LEU A 38 -5.31 -22.46 4.84
CA LEU A 38 -4.17 -22.26 3.95
C LEU A 38 -4.32 -20.99 3.11
N ALA A 39 -5.50 -20.73 2.56
CA ALA A 39 -5.83 -19.48 1.86
C ALA A 39 -5.73 -18.25 2.79
N ARG A 40 -6.03 -18.42 4.08
CA ARG A 40 -5.83 -17.38 5.10
C ARG A 40 -4.36 -17.19 5.51
N ARG A 41 -3.49 -18.18 5.26
CA ARG A 41 -2.03 -18.10 5.53
C ARG A 41 -1.23 -17.59 4.33
N ARG A 42 -1.71 -17.81 3.10
CA ARG A 42 -1.14 -17.30 1.85
C ARG A 42 -2.24 -16.57 1.08
N THR A 43 -2.38 -15.29 1.40
CA THR A 43 -3.34 -14.32 0.82
C THR A 43 -3.28 -14.27 -0.71
N TRP A 44 -2.15 -14.62 -1.31
CA TRP A 44 -1.96 -14.65 -2.77
C TRP A 44 -2.59 -15.86 -3.49
N ILE A 45 -2.98 -16.95 -2.80
CA ILE A 45 -3.47 -18.17 -3.46
C ILE A 45 -4.78 -17.93 -4.21
N LEU A 46 -5.74 -17.24 -3.59
CA LEU A 46 -7.05 -17.03 -4.21
C LEU A 46 -6.93 -16.14 -5.46
N PRO A 47 -6.27 -14.97 -5.42
CA PRO A 47 -5.97 -14.19 -6.61
C PRO A 47 -5.24 -15.00 -7.70
N LEU A 48 -4.25 -15.82 -7.33
CA LEU A 48 -3.54 -16.68 -8.28
C LEU A 48 -4.47 -17.66 -9.01
N ILE A 49 -5.34 -18.35 -8.27
CA ILE A 49 -6.29 -19.33 -8.86
C ILE A 49 -7.19 -18.63 -9.87
N LEU A 50 -7.71 -17.45 -9.54
CA LEU A 50 -8.57 -16.66 -10.44
C LEU A 50 -7.81 -16.22 -11.69
N THR A 51 -6.58 -15.73 -11.53
CA THR A 51 -5.70 -15.35 -12.64
C THR A 51 -5.41 -16.53 -13.57
N VAL A 52 -5.00 -17.68 -13.01
CA VAL A 52 -4.69 -18.90 -13.77
C VAL A 52 -5.94 -19.42 -14.49
N ALA A 53 -7.12 -19.34 -13.88
CA ALA A 53 -8.37 -19.77 -14.49
C ALA A 53 -8.68 -18.97 -15.77
N VAL A 54 -8.54 -17.64 -15.74
CA VAL A 54 -8.77 -16.78 -16.92
C VAL A 54 -7.75 -17.05 -18.02
N PHE A 55 -6.45 -17.15 -17.68
CA PHE A 55 -5.43 -17.50 -18.68
C PHE A 55 -5.63 -18.89 -19.28
N SER A 56 -6.02 -19.87 -18.46
CA SER A 56 -6.32 -21.22 -18.94
C SER A 56 -7.53 -21.22 -19.88
N LEU A 57 -8.58 -20.47 -19.55
CA LEU A 57 -9.75 -20.33 -20.42
C LEU A 57 -9.40 -19.70 -21.77
N TYR A 58 -8.50 -18.72 -21.78
CA TYR A 58 -7.98 -18.15 -23.02
C TYR A 58 -7.13 -19.14 -23.82
N ALA A 59 -6.24 -19.88 -23.14
CA ALA A 59 -5.33 -20.83 -23.77
C ALA A 59 -6.04 -22.01 -24.46
N VAL A 60 -7.24 -22.39 -24.00
CA VAL A 60 -8.06 -23.43 -24.66
C VAL A 60 -8.49 -23.01 -26.07
N ASN A 61 -8.74 -21.72 -26.30
CA ASN A 61 -9.13 -21.20 -27.61
C ASN A 61 -8.64 -19.74 -27.76
N PRO A 62 -7.38 -19.52 -28.20
CA PRO A 62 -6.78 -18.18 -28.27
C PRO A 62 -7.23 -17.42 -29.53
N THR A 63 -8.53 -17.27 -29.71
CA THR A 63 -9.14 -16.60 -30.86
C THR A 63 -10.00 -15.41 -30.42
N GLY A 64 -10.37 -14.56 -31.38
CA GLY A 64 -11.20 -13.38 -31.14
C GLY A 64 -12.58 -13.68 -30.54
N SER A 65 -13.09 -14.90 -30.71
CA SER A 65 -14.40 -15.33 -30.20
C SER A 65 -14.38 -15.74 -28.72
N ASN A 66 -13.19 -15.85 -28.10
CA ASN A 66 -13.09 -16.25 -26.70
C ASN A 66 -13.42 -15.08 -25.77
N PRO A 67 -14.43 -15.19 -24.88
CA PRO A 67 -14.78 -14.12 -23.95
C PRO A 67 -13.64 -13.77 -22.98
N ALA A 68 -12.71 -14.71 -22.71
CA ALA A 68 -11.52 -14.45 -21.90
C ALA A 68 -10.61 -13.37 -22.51
N ARG A 69 -10.69 -13.14 -23.83
CA ARG A 69 -9.92 -12.10 -24.53
C ARG A 69 -10.20 -10.71 -23.95
N HIS A 70 -11.46 -10.41 -23.59
CA HIS A 70 -11.85 -9.11 -23.04
C HIS A 70 -11.21 -8.79 -21.69
N PHE A 71 -10.75 -9.80 -20.96
CA PHE A 71 -10.04 -9.61 -19.69
C PHE A 71 -8.55 -9.35 -19.91
N ILE A 72 -7.95 -9.90 -20.97
CA ILE A 72 -6.50 -9.92 -21.19
C ILE A 72 -6.05 -8.80 -22.15
N PHE A 73 -6.86 -8.47 -23.15
CA PHE A 73 -6.52 -7.53 -24.22
C PHE A 73 -7.48 -6.34 -24.26
N PRO A 74 -7.02 -5.16 -24.72
CA PRO A 74 -7.91 -4.02 -24.91
C PRO A 74 -9.02 -4.38 -25.91
N SER A 75 -10.25 -3.99 -25.57
CA SER A 75 -11.45 -4.23 -26.38
C SER A 75 -11.79 -3.00 -27.24
N TYR A 76 -12.73 -3.16 -28.18
CA TYR A 76 -13.24 -2.07 -29.03
C TYR A 76 -12.21 -1.50 -30.02
N GLU A 77 -11.46 -2.39 -30.67
CA GLU A 77 -10.65 -2.03 -31.84
C GLU A 77 -11.57 -1.53 -32.97
N GLN A 78 -11.20 -0.41 -33.58
CA GLN A 78 -11.92 0.20 -34.69
C GLN A 78 -11.11 0.00 -35.97
N GLU A 79 -11.79 -0.34 -37.06
CA GLU A 79 -11.17 -0.50 -38.37
C GLU A 79 -10.74 0.88 -38.90
N ASP A 80 -9.43 1.11 -38.98
CA ASP A 80 -8.90 2.28 -39.68
C ASP A 80 -8.78 1.95 -41.18
N ALA A 81 -9.63 2.59 -41.99
CA ALA A 81 -9.63 2.44 -43.45
C ALA A 81 -8.32 2.86 -44.15
N GLY A 82 -7.36 3.46 -43.42
CA GLY A 82 -6.10 4.00 -43.95
C GLY A 82 -4.84 3.23 -43.59
N GLY A 83 -4.91 2.03 -42.98
CA GLY A 83 -3.73 1.23 -42.64
C GLY A 83 -2.83 1.83 -41.55
N GLY A 84 -3.38 2.75 -40.74
CA GLY A 84 -2.69 3.37 -39.61
C GLY A 84 -2.61 2.47 -38.37
N THR A 85 -2.04 2.99 -37.28
CA THR A 85 -1.98 2.30 -35.98
C THR A 85 -3.39 2.06 -35.43
N ALA A 86 -3.73 0.79 -35.14
CA ALA A 86 -5.03 0.40 -34.60
C ALA A 86 -5.51 1.31 -33.44
N ARG A 87 -6.75 1.80 -33.58
CA ARG A 87 -7.40 2.71 -32.64
C ARG A 87 -8.48 1.99 -31.84
N TYR A 88 -8.59 2.33 -30.57
CA TYR A 88 -9.47 1.67 -29.63
C TYR A 88 -10.43 2.68 -29.01
N GLY A 89 -11.73 2.38 -29.08
CA GLY A 89 -12.79 3.12 -28.40
C GLY A 89 -12.93 2.72 -26.93
N LYS A 90 -14.09 2.97 -26.32
CA LYS A 90 -14.41 2.63 -24.93
C LYS A 90 -15.67 1.80 -24.84
N GLY A 91 -15.80 0.98 -23.80
CA GLY A 91 -17.04 0.27 -23.50
C GLY A 91 -16.98 -0.63 -22.26
N PRO A 92 -18.08 -1.33 -21.93
CA PRO A 92 -18.22 -2.06 -20.66
C PRO A 92 -17.18 -3.17 -20.45
N TRP A 93 -16.65 -3.75 -21.51
CA TRP A 93 -15.56 -4.74 -21.44
C TRP A 93 -14.26 -4.17 -20.85
N ASP A 94 -14.08 -2.85 -20.86
CA ASP A 94 -12.95 -2.21 -20.19
C ASP A 94 -13.03 -2.37 -18.66
N ILE A 95 -14.25 -2.50 -18.09
CA ILE A 95 -14.45 -2.83 -16.67
C ILE A 95 -13.98 -4.27 -16.39
N ALA A 96 -14.27 -5.22 -17.29
CA ALA A 96 -13.82 -6.60 -17.15
C ALA A 96 -12.28 -6.68 -17.17
N PHE A 97 -11.64 -5.95 -18.08
CA PHE A 97 -10.18 -5.78 -18.11
C PHE A 97 -9.65 -5.24 -16.77
N VAL A 98 -10.20 -4.11 -16.30
CA VAL A 98 -9.81 -3.49 -15.03
C VAL A 98 -9.97 -4.47 -13.86
N CYS A 99 -11.10 -5.16 -13.76
CA CYS A 99 -11.35 -6.14 -12.70
C CYS A 99 -10.35 -7.30 -12.71
N PHE A 100 -10.06 -7.87 -13.89
CA PHE A 100 -9.08 -8.95 -14.00
C PHE A 100 -7.68 -8.47 -13.60
N TYR A 101 -7.25 -7.32 -14.10
CA TYR A 101 -5.93 -6.78 -13.75
C TYR A 101 -5.84 -6.35 -12.28
N THR A 102 -6.94 -5.92 -11.65
CA THR A 102 -6.98 -5.70 -10.19
C THR A 102 -6.69 -7.00 -9.42
N VAL A 103 -7.27 -8.14 -9.84
CA VAL A 103 -7.01 -9.45 -9.24
C VAL A 103 -5.56 -9.89 -9.49
N LEU A 104 -5.08 -9.75 -10.73
CA LEU A 104 -3.70 -10.08 -11.10
C LEU A 104 -2.69 -9.24 -10.30
N LEU A 105 -2.91 -7.93 -10.17
CA LEU A 105 -2.05 -7.05 -9.39
C LEU A 105 -2.09 -7.38 -7.89
N THR A 106 -3.25 -7.82 -7.37
CA THR A 106 -3.36 -8.30 -5.98
C THR A 106 -2.52 -9.56 -5.77
N PHE A 107 -2.58 -10.53 -6.70
CA PHE A 107 -1.68 -11.70 -6.70
C PHE A 107 -0.22 -11.27 -6.71
N THR A 108 0.18 -10.45 -7.69
CA THR A 108 1.56 -10.03 -7.89
C THR A 108 2.11 -9.31 -6.67
N ARG A 109 1.34 -8.39 -6.07
CA ARG A 109 1.71 -7.69 -4.83
C ARG A 109 2.01 -8.66 -3.70
N GLU A 110 1.03 -9.50 -3.36
CA GLU A 110 1.14 -10.40 -2.22
C GLU A 110 2.25 -11.43 -2.42
N PHE A 111 2.42 -11.97 -3.64
CA PHE A 111 3.50 -12.87 -3.99
C PHE A 111 4.87 -12.20 -3.86
N CYS A 112 5.07 -11.04 -4.51
CA CYS A 112 6.34 -10.31 -4.44
C CYS A 112 6.69 -9.91 -3.01
N MET A 113 5.74 -9.41 -2.22
CA MET A 113 6.00 -9.02 -0.84
C MET A 113 6.38 -10.21 0.04
N HIS A 114 5.66 -11.34 -0.06
CA HIS A 114 5.86 -12.48 0.83
C HIS A 114 7.04 -13.37 0.43
N GLU A 115 7.19 -13.65 -0.86
CA GLU A 115 8.13 -14.66 -1.37
C GLU A 115 9.46 -14.04 -1.84
N ILE A 116 9.49 -12.76 -2.18
CA ILE A 116 10.69 -12.09 -2.72
C ILE A 116 11.22 -11.04 -1.73
N LEU A 117 10.44 -10.00 -1.44
CA LEU A 117 10.92 -8.79 -0.77
C LEU A 117 11.16 -8.98 0.73
N ARG A 118 10.29 -9.71 1.45
CA ARG A 118 10.50 -9.98 2.89
C ARG A 118 11.71 -10.89 3.16
N PRO A 119 11.94 -11.99 2.40
CA PRO A 119 13.17 -12.76 2.51
C PRO A 119 14.41 -11.91 2.19
N LEU A 120 14.35 -11.09 1.14
CA LEU A 120 15.43 -10.19 0.76
C LEU A 120 15.73 -9.15 1.85
N ALA A 121 14.71 -8.55 2.45
CA ALA A 121 14.84 -7.63 3.58
C ALA A 121 15.54 -8.28 4.79
N ARG A 122 15.26 -9.57 5.05
CA ARG A 122 15.94 -10.34 6.09
C ARG A 122 17.41 -10.58 5.72
N ALA A 123 17.69 -10.92 4.47
CA ALA A 123 19.05 -11.12 3.99
C ALA A 123 19.89 -9.82 4.05
N TRP A 124 19.25 -8.66 3.86
CA TRP A 124 19.84 -7.34 4.03
C TRP A 124 19.90 -6.83 5.48
N GLY A 125 19.61 -7.68 6.47
CA GLY A 125 19.81 -7.35 7.88
C GLY A 125 18.71 -6.53 8.55
N ILE A 126 17.52 -6.39 7.93
CA ILE A 126 16.39 -5.72 8.58
C ILE A 126 15.75 -6.69 9.59
N GLU A 127 16.08 -6.55 10.87
CA GLU A 127 15.63 -7.47 11.93
C GLU A 127 14.15 -7.30 12.28
N SER A 128 13.69 -6.05 12.44
CA SER A 128 12.31 -5.74 12.82
C SER A 128 11.32 -6.26 11.78
N ARG A 129 10.30 -7.01 12.23
CA ARG A 129 9.23 -7.53 11.36
C ARG A 129 8.37 -6.41 10.77
N ALA A 130 8.12 -5.35 11.54
CA ALA A 130 7.39 -4.18 11.07
C ALA A 130 8.19 -3.46 9.98
N LYS A 131 9.46 -3.14 10.23
CA LYS A 131 10.35 -2.51 9.24
C LYS A 131 10.48 -3.34 7.96
N ARG A 132 10.60 -4.68 8.06
CA ARG A 132 10.61 -5.57 6.88
C ARG A 132 9.34 -5.48 6.06
N THR A 133 8.19 -5.34 6.71
CA THR A 133 6.90 -5.21 6.02
C THR A 133 6.82 -3.88 5.30
N ARG A 134 7.16 -2.77 5.97
CA ARG A 134 7.19 -1.44 5.35
C ARG A 134 8.21 -1.32 4.23
N PHE A 135 9.39 -1.93 4.40
CA PHE A 135 10.37 -2.05 3.33
C PHE A 135 9.80 -2.78 2.12
N ALA A 136 9.15 -3.94 2.33
CA ALA A 136 8.55 -4.71 1.26
C ALA A 136 7.39 -3.95 0.57
N GLU A 137 6.59 -3.17 1.30
CA GLU A 137 5.56 -2.29 0.74
C GLU A 137 6.18 -1.24 -0.19
N ASN A 138 7.18 -0.50 0.27
CA ASN A 138 7.85 0.53 -0.53
C ASN A 138 8.59 -0.07 -1.72
N MET A 139 9.28 -1.19 -1.54
CA MET A 139 9.99 -1.83 -2.65
C MET A 139 9.04 -2.44 -3.68
N TYR A 140 7.88 -2.95 -3.28
CA TYR A 140 6.86 -3.35 -4.24
C TYR A 140 6.40 -2.15 -5.08
N THR A 141 6.16 -1.00 -4.44
CA THR A 141 5.84 0.24 -5.16
C THR A 141 6.96 0.59 -6.14
N VAL A 142 8.24 0.49 -5.77
CA VAL A 142 9.35 0.71 -6.73
C VAL A 142 9.30 -0.27 -7.90
N LEU A 143 9.12 -1.57 -7.65
CA LEU A 143 9.08 -2.60 -8.69
C LEU A 143 7.92 -2.41 -9.68
N TYR A 144 6.78 -1.91 -9.21
CA TYR A 144 5.62 -1.63 -10.06
C TYR A 144 5.73 -0.27 -10.77
N VAL A 145 5.99 0.79 -9.99
CA VAL A 145 5.91 2.18 -10.47
C VAL A 145 7.09 2.53 -11.38
N ALA A 146 8.28 1.95 -11.20
CA ALA A 146 9.42 2.26 -12.07
C ALA A 146 9.15 1.94 -13.57
N PRO A 147 8.74 0.72 -13.96
CA PRO A 147 8.42 0.43 -15.36
C PRO A 147 7.16 1.17 -15.83
N VAL A 148 6.16 1.36 -14.95
CA VAL A 148 4.92 2.06 -15.29
C VAL A 148 5.16 3.55 -15.56
N ALA A 149 6.00 4.22 -14.77
CA ALA A 149 6.36 5.62 -14.98
C ALA A 149 7.10 5.81 -16.31
N VAL A 150 8.00 4.89 -16.67
CA VAL A 150 8.68 4.89 -17.97
C VAL A 150 7.65 4.70 -19.10
N TRP A 151 6.75 3.73 -18.97
CA TRP A 151 5.69 3.51 -19.96
C TRP A 151 4.76 4.72 -20.09
N GLY A 152 4.37 5.35 -18.98
CA GLY A 152 3.56 6.56 -18.96
C GLY A 152 4.22 7.73 -19.68
N MET A 153 5.53 7.93 -19.48
CA MET A 153 6.30 8.93 -20.23
C MET A 153 6.34 8.63 -21.74
N LEU A 154 6.51 7.37 -22.12
CA LEU A 154 6.50 6.94 -23.53
C LEU A 154 5.11 7.08 -24.18
N VAL A 155 4.03 6.85 -23.42
CA VAL A 155 2.66 7.10 -23.88
C VAL A 155 2.44 8.59 -24.06
N MET A 156 2.80 9.39 -23.06
CA MET A 156 2.63 10.85 -23.09
C MET A 156 3.42 11.49 -24.23
N SER A 157 4.62 11.00 -24.56
CA SER A 157 5.46 11.53 -25.66
C SER A 157 4.88 11.34 -27.05
N ARG A 158 3.93 10.42 -27.20
CA ARG A 158 3.21 10.15 -28.45
C ARG A 158 1.90 10.92 -28.55
N THR A 159 1.62 11.81 -27.60
CA THR A 159 0.40 12.62 -27.55
C THR A 159 0.72 14.11 -27.58
N PRO A 160 -0.25 14.97 -27.90
CA PRO A 160 -0.09 16.42 -27.77
C PRO A 160 0.22 16.90 -26.34
N VAL A 161 0.06 16.04 -25.32
CA VAL A 161 0.30 16.35 -23.91
C VAL A 161 1.78 16.22 -23.52
N TRP A 162 2.68 15.95 -24.48
CA TRP A 162 4.09 15.76 -24.19
C TRP A 162 4.66 16.90 -23.33
N TYR A 163 5.39 16.51 -22.30
CA TYR A 163 5.96 17.42 -21.31
C TYR A 163 4.93 18.35 -20.66
N PHE A 164 3.73 17.82 -20.40
CA PHE A 164 2.64 18.50 -19.70
C PHE A 164 2.17 19.78 -20.42
N ASP A 165 2.07 19.74 -21.75
CA ASP A 165 1.40 20.78 -22.51
C ASP A 165 -0.12 20.75 -22.23
N THR A 166 -0.61 21.82 -21.61
CA THR A 166 -2.01 21.93 -21.21
C THR A 166 -2.92 22.18 -22.41
N ARG A 167 -2.45 22.87 -23.45
CA ARG A 167 -3.22 23.06 -24.68
C ARG A 167 -3.53 21.73 -25.35
N GLY A 168 -2.55 20.83 -25.41
CA GLY A 168 -2.71 19.46 -25.90
C GLY A 168 -3.75 18.62 -25.15
N MET A 169 -4.09 18.97 -23.90
CA MET A 169 -5.14 18.29 -23.13
C MET A 169 -6.55 18.58 -23.67
N TYR A 170 -6.73 19.69 -24.38
CA TYR A 170 -8.05 20.17 -24.85
C TYR A 170 -8.16 20.22 -26.38
N ALA A 171 -7.02 20.38 -27.07
CA ALA A 171 -6.99 20.42 -28.52
C ALA A 171 -7.55 19.12 -29.13
N GLY A 172 -8.49 19.24 -30.06
CA GLY A 172 -9.13 18.09 -30.71
C GLY A 172 -10.07 17.27 -29.80
N PHE A 173 -10.49 17.82 -28.66
CA PHE A 173 -11.49 17.19 -27.81
C PHE A 173 -12.87 17.13 -28.52
N PRO A 174 -13.61 16.02 -28.45
CA PRO A 174 -13.41 14.84 -27.58
C PRO A 174 -12.43 13.80 -28.13
N HIS A 175 -11.52 13.33 -27.28
CA HIS A 175 -10.56 12.26 -27.60
C HIS A 175 -11.22 10.88 -27.46
N ARG A 176 -12.06 10.50 -28.43
CA ARG A 176 -12.89 9.28 -28.34
C ARG A 176 -12.11 7.97 -28.49
N THR A 177 -10.97 8.02 -29.16
CA THR A 177 -10.15 6.84 -29.44
C THR A 177 -8.71 7.06 -29.03
N HIS A 178 -8.02 5.96 -28.72
CA HIS A 178 -6.60 5.95 -28.36
C HIS A 178 -5.89 4.77 -29.02
N ASP A 179 -4.57 4.84 -29.18
CA ASP A 179 -3.80 3.66 -29.58
C ASP A 179 -3.83 2.59 -28.47
N ALA A 180 -3.50 1.35 -28.84
CA ALA A 180 -3.48 0.22 -27.91
C ALA A 180 -2.60 0.48 -26.67
N GLY A 181 -1.43 1.09 -26.86
CA GLY A 181 -0.47 1.35 -25.80
C GLY A 181 -1.02 2.34 -24.78
N PHE A 182 -1.59 3.44 -25.24
CA PHE A 182 -2.27 4.41 -24.39
C PHE A 182 -3.44 3.77 -23.64
N LYS A 183 -4.32 3.06 -24.35
CA LYS A 183 -5.52 2.46 -23.72
C LYS A 183 -5.13 1.44 -22.66
N CYS A 184 -4.19 0.54 -22.96
CA CYS A 184 -3.69 -0.44 -22.00
C CYS A 184 -3.07 0.23 -20.77
N TYR A 185 -2.19 1.22 -20.97
CA TYR A 185 -1.58 1.98 -19.87
C TYR A 185 -2.65 2.59 -18.96
N TYR A 186 -3.63 3.27 -19.56
CA TYR A 186 -4.67 3.96 -18.81
C TYR A 186 -5.55 2.99 -18.00
N LEU A 187 -5.97 1.88 -18.61
CA LEU A 187 -6.79 0.86 -17.93
C LEU A 187 -6.01 0.09 -16.87
N LEU A 188 -4.71 -0.18 -17.09
CA LEU A 188 -3.85 -0.81 -16.08
C LEU A 188 -3.63 0.10 -14.87
N GLN A 189 -3.46 1.41 -15.09
CA GLN A 189 -3.42 2.37 -14.00
C GLN A 189 -4.74 2.40 -13.23
N ALA A 190 -5.89 2.39 -13.93
CA ALA A 190 -7.18 2.26 -13.26
C ALA A 190 -7.29 0.96 -12.44
N ALA A 191 -6.80 -0.17 -12.96
CA ALA A 191 -6.76 -1.45 -12.26
C ALA A 191 -5.86 -1.44 -11.02
N PHE A 192 -4.73 -0.73 -11.07
CA PHE A 192 -3.85 -0.52 -9.93
C PHE A 192 -4.52 0.32 -8.84
N TRP A 193 -5.18 1.42 -9.21
CA TRP A 193 -5.91 2.23 -8.23
C TRP A 193 -7.09 1.47 -7.61
N ALA A 194 -7.81 0.66 -8.39
CA ALA A 194 -8.83 -0.24 -7.87
C ALA A 194 -8.22 -1.31 -6.92
N GLN A 195 -7.02 -1.82 -7.24
CA GLN A 195 -6.29 -2.74 -6.37
C GLN A 195 -5.87 -2.07 -5.05
N GLN A 196 -5.46 -0.80 -5.06
CA GLN A 196 -5.16 -0.05 -3.83
C GLN A 196 -6.41 0.14 -2.96
N VAL A 197 -7.58 0.41 -3.57
CA VAL A 197 -8.85 0.45 -2.84
C VAL A 197 -9.16 -0.89 -2.17
N VAL A 198 -8.95 -2.02 -2.87
CA VAL A 198 -9.13 -3.37 -2.29
C VAL A 198 -8.20 -3.60 -1.11
N VAL A 199 -6.91 -3.24 -1.22
CA VAL A 199 -5.93 -3.36 -0.13
C VAL A 199 -6.35 -2.53 1.09
N MET A 200 -6.77 -1.29 0.86
CA MET A 200 -7.22 -0.39 1.93
C MET A 200 -8.51 -0.89 2.59
N ALA A 201 -9.51 -1.31 1.81
CA ALA A 201 -10.81 -1.76 2.31
C ALA A 201 -10.70 -3.08 3.10
N LEU A 202 -9.82 -3.98 2.68
CA LEU A 202 -9.57 -5.25 3.37
C LEU A 202 -8.57 -5.12 4.52
N GLY A 203 -7.97 -3.95 4.74
CA GLY A 203 -6.98 -3.72 5.80
C GLY A 203 -5.72 -4.58 5.61
N LEU A 204 -5.33 -4.85 4.36
CA LEU A 204 -4.13 -5.62 4.04
C LEU A 204 -2.84 -4.83 4.28
N GLU A 205 -2.95 -3.52 4.43
CA GLU A 205 -1.88 -2.62 4.84
C GLU A 205 -2.15 -2.07 6.24
N GLU A 206 -1.13 -2.03 7.08
CA GLU A 206 -1.21 -1.43 8.41
C GLU A 206 -1.57 0.06 8.29
N ARG A 207 -2.59 0.47 9.04
CA ARG A 207 -3.05 1.85 9.09
C ARG A 207 -1.89 2.79 9.44
N ARG A 208 -1.92 3.97 8.82
CA ARG A 208 -0.93 5.03 9.00
C ARG A 208 -1.59 6.19 9.74
N LYS A 209 -0.80 7.10 10.31
CA LYS A 209 -1.31 8.30 11.00
C LYS A 209 -2.14 9.21 10.08
N ASP A 210 -1.87 9.16 8.77
CA ASP A 210 -2.55 9.90 7.70
C ASP A 210 -3.66 9.09 7.00
N PHE A 211 -4.25 8.08 7.67
CA PHE A 211 -5.24 7.18 7.04
C PHE A 211 -6.48 7.92 6.50
N ARG A 212 -6.95 8.96 7.18
CA ARG A 212 -8.15 9.71 6.75
C ARG A 212 -7.87 10.50 5.47
N GLU A 213 -6.71 11.15 5.42
CA GLU A 213 -6.24 11.90 4.26
C GLU A 213 -5.96 10.97 3.09
N LEU A 214 -5.37 9.79 3.34
CA LEU A 214 -5.18 8.74 2.34
C LEU A 214 -6.51 8.20 1.81
N ALA A 215 -7.50 7.97 2.66
CA ALA A 215 -8.83 7.53 2.24
C ALA A 215 -9.55 8.61 1.40
N ALA A 216 -9.49 9.87 1.83
CA ALA A 216 -10.02 11.00 1.06
C ALA A 216 -9.35 11.11 -0.32
N HIS A 217 -8.04 10.93 -0.37
CA HIS A 217 -7.29 10.87 -1.62
C HIS A 217 -7.78 9.76 -2.54
N HIS A 218 -7.97 8.54 -2.04
CA HIS A 218 -8.51 7.45 -2.86
C HIS A 218 -9.89 7.74 -3.44
N VAL A 219 -10.77 8.42 -2.68
CA VAL A 219 -12.07 8.86 -3.20
C VAL A 219 -11.87 9.84 -4.36
N VAL A 220 -11.01 10.85 -4.18
CA VAL A 220 -10.73 11.87 -5.20
C VAL A 220 -10.07 11.26 -6.44
N THR A 221 -9.05 10.40 -6.27
CA THR A 221 -8.33 9.81 -7.41
C THR A 221 -9.19 8.83 -8.18
N VAL A 222 -9.98 7.97 -7.51
CA VAL A 222 -10.92 7.08 -8.20
C VAL A 222 -11.97 7.88 -8.98
N ALA A 223 -12.48 8.97 -8.40
CA ALA A 223 -13.39 9.87 -9.11
C ALA A 223 -12.72 10.52 -10.33
N LEU A 224 -11.49 11.02 -10.20
CA LEU A 224 -10.73 11.58 -11.32
C LEU A 224 -10.54 10.56 -12.43
N VAL A 225 -10.11 9.34 -12.12
CA VAL A 225 -9.90 8.26 -13.09
C VAL A 225 -11.20 7.89 -13.79
N ALA A 226 -12.26 7.63 -13.03
CA ALA A 226 -13.55 7.21 -13.59
C ALA A 226 -14.16 8.30 -14.48
N LEU A 227 -14.18 9.56 -14.01
CA LEU A 227 -14.79 10.67 -14.75
C LEU A 227 -13.95 11.07 -15.96
N SER A 228 -12.62 11.11 -15.84
CA SER A 228 -11.78 11.45 -16.99
C SER A 228 -11.80 10.37 -18.07
N TYR A 229 -11.92 9.09 -17.70
CA TYR A 229 -12.17 8.04 -18.69
C TYR A 229 -13.58 8.14 -19.27
N ARG A 230 -14.63 8.31 -18.45
CA ARG A 230 -16.02 8.37 -18.91
C ARG A 230 -16.30 9.54 -19.85
N PHE A 231 -15.68 10.69 -19.60
CA PHE A 231 -15.96 11.95 -20.31
C PHE A 231 -14.82 12.39 -21.24
N HIS A 232 -13.96 11.48 -21.70
CA HIS A 232 -12.91 11.75 -22.72
C HIS A 232 -11.78 12.69 -22.29
N PHE A 233 -11.60 12.95 -20.99
CA PHE A 233 -10.46 13.73 -20.47
C PHE A 233 -9.20 12.88 -20.19
N ALA A 234 -9.02 11.78 -20.93
CA ALA A 234 -7.94 10.84 -20.68
C ALA A 234 -6.54 11.45 -20.86
N TYR A 235 -6.40 12.45 -21.75
CA TYR A 235 -5.16 13.20 -21.95
C TYR A 235 -4.73 13.99 -20.71
N MET A 236 -5.67 14.67 -20.06
CA MET A 236 -5.44 15.28 -18.74
C MET A 236 -5.13 14.21 -17.68
N GLY A 237 -5.84 13.08 -17.73
CA GLY A 237 -5.60 11.95 -16.83
C GLY A 237 -4.19 11.36 -16.92
N VAL A 238 -3.62 11.22 -18.13
CA VAL A 238 -2.24 10.72 -18.32
C VAL A 238 -1.21 11.66 -17.70
N ALA A 239 -1.37 12.98 -17.85
CA ALA A 239 -0.50 13.95 -17.21
C ALA A 239 -0.53 13.82 -15.67
N VAL A 240 -1.72 13.66 -15.09
CA VAL A 240 -1.88 13.44 -13.65
C VAL A 240 -1.26 12.10 -13.22
N TYR A 241 -1.48 11.00 -13.95
CA TYR A 241 -0.84 9.72 -13.63
C TYR A 241 0.69 9.82 -13.63
N VAL A 242 1.27 10.37 -14.69
CA VAL A 242 2.74 10.48 -14.83
C VAL A 242 3.36 11.29 -13.70
N THR A 243 2.78 12.45 -13.35
CA THR A 243 3.28 13.25 -12.22
C THR A 243 3.23 12.47 -10.90
N HIS A 244 2.18 11.65 -10.71
CA HIS A 244 1.98 10.89 -9.49
C HIS A 244 2.95 9.72 -9.39
N ASP A 245 3.06 8.92 -10.45
CA ASP A 245 3.96 7.78 -10.53
C ASP A 245 5.43 8.20 -10.34
N VAL A 246 5.86 9.25 -11.03
CA VAL A 246 7.25 9.73 -10.94
C VAL A 246 7.59 10.12 -9.51
N SER A 247 6.76 10.92 -8.84
CA SER A 247 7.01 11.31 -7.44
C SER A 247 6.94 10.13 -6.46
N ASP A 248 6.00 9.20 -6.65
CA ASP A 248 5.85 8.03 -5.78
C ASP A 248 7.04 7.07 -5.91
N LEU A 249 7.66 6.97 -7.09
CA LEU A 249 8.91 6.25 -7.28
C LEU A 249 10.02 6.82 -6.38
N PHE A 250 10.28 8.13 -6.45
CA PHE A 250 11.33 8.75 -5.64
C PHE A 250 11.04 8.67 -4.14
N LEU A 251 9.77 8.81 -3.73
CA LEU A 251 9.38 8.64 -2.34
C LEU A 251 9.64 7.22 -1.85
N SER A 252 9.25 6.22 -2.63
CA SER A 252 9.41 4.80 -2.27
C SER A 252 10.88 4.38 -2.25
N VAL A 253 11.70 4.87 -3.19
CA VAL A 253 13.16 4.66 -3.18
C VAL A 253 13.78 5.28 -1.93
N SER A 254 13.43 6.54 -1.61
CA SER A 254 13.97 7.23 -0.43
C SER A 254 13.64 6.49 0.88
N LYS A 255 12.39 6.04 1.04
CA LYS A 255 11.98 5.23 2.20
C LYS A 255 12.69 3.89 2.25
N SER A 256 12.86 3.22 1.12
CA SER A 256 13.56 1.93 1.05
C SER A 256 15.03 2.07 1.47
N LEU A 257 15.70 3.13 1.02
CA LEU A 257 17.07 3.45 1.45
C LEU A 257 17.16 3.79 2.94
N ASN A 258 16.14 4.43 3.51
CA ASN A 258 16.05 4.69 4.95
C ASN A 258 15.97 3.40 5.77
N TYR A 259 15.13 2.44 5.36
CA TYR A 259 15.04 1.14 6.04
C TYR A 259 16.32 0.31 5.95
N LEU A 260 17.13 0.52 4.90
CA LEU A 260 18.43 -0.13 4.72
C LEU A 260 19.59 0.59 5.45
N GLY A 261 19.34 1.76 6.07
CA GLY A 261 20.42 2.56 6.68
C GLY A 261 21.47 3.02 5.65
N SER A 262 21.08 3.21 4.39
CA SER A 262 22.02 3.53 3.31
C SER A 262 22.57 4.95 3.43
N ARG A 263 23.88 5.13 3.16
CA ARG A 263 24.53 6.46 3.09
C ARG A 263 23.91 7.42 2.07
N TYR A 264 23.17 6.90 1.09
CA TYR A 264 22.51 7.68 0.05
C TYR A 264 21.11 8.18 0.44
N GLN A 265 20.62 7.84 1.64
CA GLN A 265 19.27 8.20 2.09
C GLN A 265 19.03 9.72 2.07
N GLY A 266 19.97 10.54 2.57
CA GLY A 266 19.81 11.99 2.58
C GLY A 266 19.72 12.60 1.18
N VAL A 267 20.59 12.17 0.25
CA VAL A 267 20.57 12.63 -1.15
C VAL A 267 19.27 12.22 -1.84
N SER A 268 18.86 10.95 -1.67
CA SER A 268 17.61 10.45 -2.25
C SER A 268 16.38 11.16 -1.68
N PHE A 269 16.40 11.54 -0.40
CA PHE A 269 15.29 12.27 0.22
C PHE A 269 15.20 13.71 -0.27
N GLY A 270 16.33 14.41 -0.40
CA GLY A 270 16.38 15.74 -1.03
C GLY A 270 15.86 15.73 -2.47
N LEU A 271 16.29 14.74 -3.26
CA LEU A 271 15.80 14.54 -4.62
C LEU A 271 14.29 14.23 -4.66
N CYS A 272 13.79 13.41 -3.73
CA CYS A 272 12.36 13.15 -3.59
C CYS A 272 11.57 14.45 -3.37
N ILE A 273 12.03 15.35 -2.49
CA ILE A 273 11.35 16.63 -2.25
C ILE A 273 11.34 17.49 -3.51
N ALA A 274 12.47 17.60 -4.21
CA ALA A 274 12.56 18.39 -5.44
C ALA A 274 11.60 17.86 -6.53
N VAL A 275 11.59 16.54 -6.76
CA VAL A 275 10.68 15.91 -7.71
C VAL A 275 9.23 16.06 -7.28
N TRP A 276 8.92 15.91 -5.99
CA TRP A 276 7.58 16.12 -5.45
C TRP A 276 7.09 17.54 -5.73
N VAL A 277 7.89 18.57 -5.41
CA VAL A 277 7.56 19.98 -5.67
C VAL A 277 7.29 20.21 -7.15
N TYR A 278 8.15 19.73 -8.03
CA TYR A 278 7.96 19.91 -9.47
C TYR A 278 6.71 19.20 -9.99
N THR A 279 6.57 17.90 -9.73
CA THR A 279 5.51 17.07 -10.31
C THR A 279 4.14 17.28 -9.65
N ARG A 280 4.07 17.32 -8.31
CA ARG A 280 2.81 17.41 -7.55
C ARG A 280 2.32 18.83 -7.31
N HIS A 281 3.17 19.84 -7.46
CA HIS A 281 2.80 21.24 -7.27
C HIS A 281 2.95 22.06 -8.53
N TYR A 282 4.16 22.22 -9.08
CA TYR A 282 4.35 23.11 -10.24
C TYR A 282 3.51 22.65 -11.45
N VAL A 283 3.62 21.38 -11.85
CA VAL A 283 2.85 20.84 -12.98
C VAL A 283 1.36 20.84 -12.69
N ASN A 284 0.94 20.37 -11.50
CA ASN A 284 -0.48 20.31 -11.15
C ASN A 284 -1.13 21.70 -11.05
N LEU A 285 -0.41 22.72 -10.57
CA LEU A 285 -0.85 24.12 -10.58
C LEU A 285 -0.97 24.67 -12.00
N ARG A 286 -0.10 24.26 -12.95
CA ARG A 286 -0.29 24.60 -14.37
C ARG A 286 -1.57 23.99 -14.94
N ILE A 287 -1.86 22.73 -14.61
CA ILE A 287 -3.10 22.06 -15.03
C ILE A 287 -4.31 22.80 -14.43
N LEU A 288 -4.28 23.11 -13.13
CA LEU A 288 -5.35 23.89 -12.47
C LEU A 288 -5.55 25.27 -13.10
N TYR A 289 -4.47 25.98 -13.40
CA TYR A 289 -4.52 27.27 -14.08
C TYR A 289 -5.20 27.15 -15.45
N SER A 290 -4.88 26.10 -16.21
CA SER A 290 -5.51 25.83 -17.51
C SER A 290 -7.02 25.54 -17.43
N ALA A 291 -7.51 25.12 -16.25
CA ALA A 291 -8.92 24.84 -15.99
C ALA A 291 -9.70 26.02 -15.37
N LEU A 292 -9.04 27.16 -15.10
CA LEU A 292 -9.74 28.35 -14.61
C LEU A 292 -10.77 28.86 -15.64
N PRO A 293 -11.86 29.52 -15.19
CA PRO A 293 -12.80 30.17 -16.10
C PRO A 293 -12.08 31.16 -17.03
N GLY A 294 -12.27 31.02 -18.34
CA GLY A 294 -11.59 31.84 -19.35
C GLY A 294 -10.20 31.36 -19.75
N ALA A 295 -9.69 30.28 -19.14
CA ALA A 295 -8.43 29.65 -19.53
C ALA A 295 -8.63 28.59 -20.63
N GLU A 296 -7.59 27.79 -20.87
CA GLU A 296 -7.51 26.85 -22.00
C GLU A 296 -8.64 25.82 -22.05
N PHE A 297 -9.11 25.32 -20.90
CA PHE A 297 -10.24 24.39 -20.85
C PHE A 297 -11.48 24.97 -21.54
N SER A 298 -11.77 26.25 -21.32
CA SER A 298 -12.93 26.92 -21.93
C SER A 298 -12.68 27.53 -23.30
N THR A 299 -11.41 27.76 -23.69
CA THR A 299 -11.07 28.54 -24.89
C THR A 299 -10.49 27.70 -26.02
N VAL A 300 -9.95 26.51 -25.75
CA VAL A 300 -9.34 25.64 -26.76
C VAL A 300 -10.36 24.63 -27.28
N GLY A 301 -10.98 24.92 -28.43
CA GLY A 301 -12.00 24.09 -29.06
C GLY A 301 -13.41 24.29 -28.48
N PRO A 302 -14.44 23.57 -28.96
CA PRO A 302 -15.84 23.79 -28.57
C PRO A 302 -16.07 23.64 -27.06
N TYR A 303 -16.78 24.58 -26.45
CA TYR A 303 -17.06 24.61 -25.00
C TYR A 303 -18.57 24.61 -24.75
N GLU A 304 -19.19 23.49 -25.06
CA GLU A 304 -20.63 23.26 -25.00
C GLU A 304 -20.90 21.81 -24.62
N LEU A 305 -22.14 21.50 -24.23
CA LEU A 305 -22.56 20.13 -23.94
C LEU A 305 -23.38 19.59 -25.11
N ASP A 306 -22.88 18.54 -25.75
CA ASP A 306 -23.60 17.79 -26.78
C ASP A 306 -23.41 16.29 -26.53
N TRP A 307 -24.52 15.60 -26.26
CA TRP A 307 -24.53 14.17 -25.96
C TRP A 307 -24.33 13.30 -27.20
N ASP A 308 -24.84 13.73 -28.35
CA ASP A 308 -24.76 12.97 -29.60
C ASP A 308 -23.35 13.04 -30.17
N ALA A 309 -22.70 14.21 -30.06
CA ALA A 309 -21.29 14.37 -30.38
C ALA A 309 -20.36 13.91 -29.25
N GLU A 310 -20.86 13.39 -28.13
CA GLU A 310 -20.06 13.06 -26.93
C GLU A 310 -19.10 14.20 -26.52
N GLN A 311 -19.51 15.44 -26.74
CA GLN A 311 -18.79 16.65 -26.39
C GLN A 311 -19.20 17.04 -24.98
N TYR A 312 -18.34 16.71 -24.03
CA TYR A 312 -18.61 16.92 -22.61
C TYR A 312 -17.89 18.12 -22.01
N LYS A 313 -17.09 18.85 -22.79
CA LYS A 313 -16.31 19.99 -22.31
C LYS A 313 -17.22 21.21 -22.14
N CYS A 314 -17.75 21.38 -20.94
CA CYS A 314 -18.75 22.41 -20.62
C CYS A 314 -18.50 23.01 -19.21
N PRO A 315 -19.25 24.04 -18.78
CA PRO A 315 -19.11 24.62 -17.44
C PRO A 315 -19.20 23.62 -16.30
N LEU A 316 -20.12 22.66 -16.40
CA LEU A 316 -20.31 21.63 -15.37
C LEU A 316 -19.09 20.70 -15.28
N SER A 317 -18.63 20.16 -16.41
CA SER A 317 -17.44 19.29 -16.42
C SER A 317 -16.22 20.05 -15.94
N ASN A 318 -16.07 21.33 -16.32
CA ASN A 318 -14.95 22.15 -15.90
C ASN A 318 -14.96 22.33 -14.37
N ALA A 319 -16.10 22.69 -13.79
CA ALA A 319 -16.24 22.86 -12.34
C ALA A 319 -15.92 21.57 -11.57
N ILE A 320 -16.39 20.42 -12.06
CA ILE A 320 -16.11 19.11 -11.45
C ILE A 320 -14.62 18.76 -11.56
N SER A 321 -14.04 18.86 -12.76
CA SER A 321 -12.62 18.59 -13.00
C SER A 321 -11.71 19.49 -12.18
N PHE A 322 -11.98 20.80 -12.17
CA PHE A 322 -11.26 21.77 -11.34
C PHE A 322 -11.38 21.43 -9.85
N GLY A 323 -12.60 21.16 -9.35
CA GLY A 323 -12.83 20.83 -7.94
C GLY A 323 -12.07 19.59 -7.50
N LEU A 324 -12.07 18.53 -8.30
CA LEU A 324 -11.33 17.30 -8.01
C LEU A 324 -9.82 17.50 -8.06
N LEU A 325 -9.30 18.23 -9.06
CA LEU A 325 -7.87 18.56 -9.16
C LEU A 325 -7.42 19.48 -8.01
N ALA A 326 -8.26 20.42 -7.58
CA ALA A 326 -7.99 21.31 -6.46
C ALA A 326 -7.99 20.53 -5.12
N ALA A 327 -8.92 19.59 -4.93
CA ALA A 327 -8.92 18.70 -3.78
C ALA A 327 -7.65 17.83 -3.75
N LEU A 328 -7.25 17.29 -4.91
CA LEU A 328 -5.99 16.56 -5.05
C LEU A 328 -4.77 17.44 -4.72
N GLN A 329 -4.77 18.70 -5.17
CA GLN A 329 -3.70 19.66 -4.86
C GLN A 329 -3.62 20.00 -3.37
N ALA A 330 -4.77 20.13 -2.69
CA ALA A 330 -4.81 20.39 -1.25
C ALA A 330 -4.21 19.21 -0.45
N LEU A 331 -4.53 17.97 -0.83
CA LEU A 331 -3.92 16.77 -0.24
C LEU A 331 -2.42 16.70 -0.52
N ASN A 332 -1.98 17.04 -1.73
CA ASN A 332 -0.55 17.12 -2.07
C ASN A 332 0.19 18.16 -1.22
N LEU A 333 -0.45 19.29 -0.87
CA LEU A 333 0.13 20.30 0.04
C LEU A 333 0.24 19.78 1.47
N PHE A 334 -0.76 19.05 1.97
CA PHE A 334 -0.68 18.39 3.27
C PHE A 334 0.53 17.43 3.35
N TRP A 335 0.73 16.59 2.33
CA TRP A 335 1.88 15.67 2.34
C TRP A 335 3.21 16.36 2.10
N LEU A 336 3.25 17.45 1.33
CA LEU A 336 4.46 18.28 1.23
C LEU A 336 4.83 18.85 2.61
N TYR A 337 3.85 19.32 3.39
CA TYR A 337 4.09 19.75 4.76
C TYR A 337 4.70 18.62 5.61
N CYS A 338 4.18 17.39 5.52
CA CYS A 338 4.76 16.23 6.22
C CYS A 338 6.21 15.93 5.77
N LEU A 339 6.49 16.03 4.47
CA LEU A 339 7.84 15.81 3.92
C LEU A 339 8.82 16.88 4.41
N LEU A 340 8.43 18.16 4.35
CA LEU A 340 9.26 19.27 4.84
C LEU A 340 9.48 19.21 6.35
N ARG A 341 8.46 18.80 7.11
CA ARG A 341 8.59 18.55 8.56
C ARG A 341 9.59 17.43 8.84
N SER A 342 9.53 16.34 8.08
CA SER A 342 10.50 15.24 8.20
C SER A 342 11.91 15.69 7.80
N ALA A 343 12.04 16.54 6.77
CA ALA A 343 13.31 17.15 6.38
C ALA A 343 13.90 18.05 7.46
N TYR A 344 13.06 18.86 8.11
CA TYR A 344 13.48 19.68 9.24
C TYR A 344 14.03 18.81 10.38
N LYS A 345 13.34 17.73 10.74
CA LYS A 345 13.82 16.80 11.78
C LYS A 345 15.12 16.10 11.37
N PHE A 346 15.25 15.71 10.11
CA PHE A 346 16.45 15.06 9.60
C PHE A 346 17.67 15.99 9.64
N VAL A 347 17.52 17.23 9.17
CA VAL A 347 18.63 18.20 9.06
C VAL A 347 18.99 18.80 10.42
N PHE A 348 18.01 19.21 11.23
CA PHE A 348 18.26 19.97 12.45
C PHE A 348 18.31 19.12 13.72
N LEU A 349 17.68 17.94 13.72
CA LEU A 349 17.65 17.06 14.90
C LEU A 349 18.43 15.75 14.68
N GLY A 350 18.91 15.48 13.46
CA GLY A 350 19.57 14.21 13.12
C GLY A 350 18.64 13.00 13.18
N ILE A 351 17.31 13.21 13.17
CA ILE A 351 16.31 12.15 13.31
C ILE A 351 15.79 11.75 11.93
N ALA A 352 16.19 10.57 11.44
CA ALA A 352 15.72 9.98 10.18
C ALA A 352 14.40 9.20 10.34
N LYS A 353 13.40 9.82 10.99
CA LYS A 353 12.08 9.22 11.23
C LYS A 353 11.02 9.93 10.37
N ASP A 354 10.20 9.13 9.67
CA ASP A 354 9.05 9.62 8.89
C ASP A 354 7.86 9.86 9.82
N ASP A 355 7.37 11.10 9.86
CA ASP A 355 6.26 11.53 10.73
C ASP A 355 4.92 10.84 10.45
N ARG A 356 4.79 10.20 9.29
CA ARG A 356 3.57 9.52 8.86
C ARG A 356 3.49 8.06 9.32
N SER A 357 4.64 7.44 9.62
CA SER A 357 4.69 6.07 10.12
C SER A 357 4.12 5.96 11.54
N GLU A 358 3.35 4.91 11.83
CA GLU A 358 2.95 4.60 13.20
C GLU A 358 4.18 4.31 14.06
N ASP A 359 4.12 4.64 15.35
CA ASP A 359 5.25 4.50 16.25
C ASP A 359 5.61 3.02 16.41
N GLU A 360 6.70 2.60 15.76
CA GLU A 360 7.19 1.21 15.70
C GLU A 360 7.65 0.63 17.07
N GLU A 361 7.33 1.28 18.20
CA GLU A 361 7.83 0.94 19.54
C GLU A 361 6.79 0.36 20.51
N THR A 362 5.52 0.18 20.12
CA THR A 362 4.51 -0.35 21.05
C THR A 362 4.04 -1.75 20.68
N VAL A 363 4.80 -2.79 21.06
CA VAL A 363 4.33 -3.99 21.80
C VAL A 363 5.58 -4.72 22.34
N ALA A 364 6.16 -4.24 23.44
CA ALA A 364 6.86 -5.15 24.34
C ALA A 364 5.76 -5.97 25.04
N ALA A 365 5.57 -7.21 24.59
CA ALA A 365 4.70 -8.13 25.32
C ALA A 365 5.20 -8.20 26.77
N PRO A 366 4.32 -8.12 27.79
CA PRO A 366 4.75 -8.29 29.16
C PRO A 366 5.44 -9.66 29.28
N PRO A 367 6.55 -9.76 30.04
CA PRO A 367 7.25 -11.03 30.20
C PRO A 367 6.26 -12.10 30.68
N PRO A 368 6.40 -13.36 30.23
CA PRO A 368 5.50 -14.42 30.64
C PRO A 368 5.50 -14.48 32.17
N VAL A 369 4.30 -14.33 32.75
CA VAL A 369 4.07 -14.56 34.17
C VAL A 369 4.54 -15.99 34.45
N ARG A 370 5.63 -16.13 35.20
CA ARG A 370 6.03 -17.42 35.76
C ARG A 370 4.90 -17.86 36.68
N ASP A 371 4.19 -18.90 36.26
CA ASP A 371 3.14 -19.55 37.03
C ASP A 371 3.82 -20.28 38.21
N VAL A 372 3.96 -19.60 39.35
CA VAL A 372 4.34 -20.25 40.60
C VAL A 372 3.07 -20.85 41.19
N ARG A 373 2.72 -22.05 40.71
CA ARG A 373 1.70 -22.89 41.33
C ARG A 373 2.36 -24.08 42.03
N GLY A 374 2.52 -23.90 43.33
CA GLY A 374 2.23 -24.90 44.36
C GLY A 374 3.04 -26.19 44.32
N GLU A 375 4.13 -26.19 45.09
CA GLU A 375 4.53 -27.40 45.81
C GLU A 375 3.37 -27.85 46.71
N GLY A 376 2.98 -29.11 46.58
CA GLY A 376 1.87 -29.66 47.33
C GLY A 376 1.59 -31.11 46.98
N SER A 377 2.31 -31.99 47.69
CA SER A 377 1.95 -33.39 47.96
C SER A 377 2.25 -34.44 46.87
N LYS A 378 3.26 -35.25 47.19
CA LYS A 378 3.52 -36.68 46.90
C LYS A 378 5.05 -36.79 46.87
N THR A 379 5.73 -37.35 47.87
CA THR A 379 5.69 -38.78 48.20
C THR A 379 6.36 -38.96 49.57
N ALA A 380 5.66 -39.60 50.51
CA ALA A 380 6.27 -40.16 51.72
C ALA A 380 6.28 -41.68 51.55
N MET A 381 7.48 -42.23 51.33
CA MET A 381 7.92 -43.62 51.52
C MET A 381 9.15 -43.80 50.64
N ASP A 382 10.35 -43.68 51.18
CA ASP A 382 11.16 -44.87 51.49
C ASP A 382 12.40 -44.51 52.32
N MET A 383 12.84 -45.47 53.10
CA MET A 383 13.97 -45.44 54.04
C MET A 383 15.31 -45.57 53.30
N SER A 384 16.35 -44.84 53.74
CA SER A 384 17.63 -45.42 54.22
C SER A 384 18.70 -44.35 54.43
N ALA A 385 19.42 -44.49 55.54
CA ALA A 385 20.62 -43.75 55.92
C ALA A 385 21.77 -43.91 54.91
N GLN A 386 22.62 -42.89 54.78
CA GLN A 386 24.04 -42.94 55.17
C GLN A 386 24.85 -41.72 54.68
N ASP A 387 25.82 -41.40 55.52
CA ASP A 387 27.10 -40.73 55.29
C ASP A 387 27.19 -39.19 55.30
N ALA A 388 27.94 -38.78 56.33
CA ALA A 388 28.60 -37.51 56.54
C ALA A 388 29.85 -37.40 55.67
N ASP A 389 30.23 -36.16 55.36
CA ASP A 389 31.58 -35.58 55.51
C ASP A 389 31.56 -34.22 54.80
N GLU A 390 31.79 -33.13 55.55
CA GLU A 390 33.08 -32.39 55.58
C GLU A 390 33.07 -31.31 54.45
N PHE A 391 33.29 -30.00 54.61
CA PHE A 391 34.10 -29.22 55.52
C PHE A 391 33.63 -27.74 55.52
N GLU A 392 34.25 -27.00 56.42
CA GLU A 392 34.01 -25.69 56.99
C GLU A 392 34.31 -24.41 56.15
N ILE A 393 33.69 -23.30 56.62
CA ILE A 393 34.20 -21.91 56.78
C ILE A 393 34.51 -21.11 55.47
N GLU A 394 33.97 -19.92 55.23
CA GLU A 394 34.32 -18.69 55.95
C GLU A 394 33.29 -17.55 55.87
N LYS A 395 33.50 -16.60 56.78
CA LYS A 395 32.59 -15.64 57.39
C LYS A 395 32.27 -14.40 56.52
N ASN A 396 31.03 -13.95 56.71
CA ASN A 396 30.49 -12.57 56.70
C ASN A 396 31.43 -11.58 57.49
N PRO A 397 31.23 -10.23 57.60
CA PRO A 397 30.07 -9.42 57.18
C PRO A 397 30.26 -7.92 56.81
N SER A 398 29.17 -7.33 56.33
CA SER A 398 28.53 -6.06 56.79
C SER A 398 29.25 -4.68 56.68
N SER A 399 28.57 -3.74 56.01
CA SER A 399 27.90 -2.54 56.60
C SER A 399 27.49 -1.59 55.44
N ARG A 400 26.24 -1.23 55.15
CA ARG A 400 25.21 -0.45 55.89
C ARG A 400 25.81 0.90 56.35
N VAL A 401 25.40 2.07 55.81
CA VAL A 401 24.28 2.89 56.31
C VAL A 401 24.21 4.23 55.53
N THR A 402 22.97 4.69 55.22
CA THR A 402 22.34 6.03 55.01
C THR A 402 23.21 7.30 54.80
N GLY A 403 22.79 8.40 54.16
CA GLY A 403 21.52 8.90 53.62
C GLY A 403 21.56 10.45 53.47
N LYS A 404 20.79 10.98 52.51
CA LYS A 404 20.10 12.32 52.41
C LYS A 404 20.80 13.69 52.60
N GLU A 405 20.24 14.64 51.82
CA GLU A 405 20.24 16.14 51.89
C GLU A 405 21.40 16.92 51.25
N ALA A 406 21.28 18.21 50.87
CA ALA A 406 20.37 19.01 50.05
C ALA A 406 20.91 20.47 50.11
N LEU A 407 20.90 21.19 48.99
CA LEU A 407 20.97 22.66 48.81
C LEU A 407 22.12 23.49 49.48
N HIS A 408 22.89 24.23 48.67
CA HIS A 408 22.92 25.69 48.78
C HIS A 408 23.43 26.38 47.50
N MET A 409 22.79 27.51 47.21
CA MET A 409 22.96 28.47 46.12
C MET A 409 24.06 29.50 46.45
N GLN A 410 24.88 29.96 45.49
CA GLN A 410 25.41 31.35 45.39
C GLN A 410 26.27 31.57 44.11
N THR A 411 25.80 32.45 43.22
CA THR A 411 26.59 33.36 42.35
C THR A 411 26.88 34.68 43.12
N PRO A 412 27.64 35.71 42.65
CA PRO A 412 28.14 36.02 41.30
C PRO A 412 29.56 36.65 41.22
N GLY A 413 30.03 36.97 40.00
CA GLY A 413 30.74 38.25 39.75
C GLY A 413 32.02 38.23 38.91
N GLN A 414 31.95 38.96 37.79
CA GLN A 414 33.03 39.76 37.14
C GLN A 414 34.25 38.98 36.58
N GLY A 415 34.80 39.22 35.39
CA GLY A 415 34.77 40.31 34.43
C GLY A 415 36.11 40.29 33.67
N LEU A 416 36.12 40.88 32.47
CA LEU A 416 37.30 41.31 31.67
C LEU A 416 37.99 40.35 30.66
N LYS A 417 37.85 40.80 29.39
CA LYS A 417 38.87 41.02 28.35
C LYS A 417 39.41 39.85 27.51
N ARG A 418 38.84 39.77 26.30
CA ARG A 418 39.49 39.99 24.99
C ARG A 418 41.01 39.70 24.90
N ARG A 419 41.36 38.73 24.07
CA ARG A 419 42.54 38.80 23.18
C ARG A 419 42.23 38.13 21.84
N GLU A 420 42.31 38.95 20.80
CA GLU A 420 42.48 38.55 19.40
C GLU A 420 43.81 37.80 19.23
N ILE A 421 43.84 36.76 18.40
CA ILE A 421 45.03 36.41 17.60
C ILE A 421 44.56 36.01 16.20
N SER A 422 45.07 36.77 15.23
CA SER A 422 45.09 36.55 13.79
C SER A 422 45.98 35.36 13.43
N LYS A 423 45.51 34.49 12.53
CA LYS A 423 46.08 34.24 11.20
C LYS A 423 45.19 33.31 10.38
#